data_AF-A0A835WDW0-F1
#
_entry.id   AF-A0A835WDW0-F1
#
_cell.length_a   1.000
_cell.length_b   1.000
_cell.length_c   1.000
_cell.angle_alpha   90.00
_cell.angle_beta   90.00
_cell.angle_gamma   90.00
#
_symmetry.space_group_name_H-M   'P 1'
#
loop_
_entity.id
_entity.type
_entity.pdbx_description
1 polymer ?
#
loop_
_entity_poly.entity_id
_entity_poly.type
_entity_poly.pdbx_seq_one_letter_code
_entity_poly.pdbx_strand_id
1 'polypeptide(L)'
;MSCPVCNDDGPGRSAAYFNWINVASARAWHMMHNLSAVYPTANYLYVSGNRGTSVGLFQNAYHQRALRAMGLRASTAFGCAVNYLLFPRPETLEVIKEEMDQVLAAPMVFGVQIRTDDKHMAGQDLAESYAAQYRYMFECAESMERAIGILPGGPIAPKWFLVSDSVVVRQQAQIWYPNKTIVYMRSKPRHVSDSATGDMHGSRLAAAEHWVFGMTDYQVIHWWSGYGRTAAMRAMREMGVHALEAKKDDCSIENSQDVWQLGDGYSGVRRQGR
;
A
#
# COMPACT_ATOMS: atom_id res chain seq x y z
N MET A 1 -10.58 22.94 1.23
CA MET A 1 -11.58 23.36 2.23
C MET A 1 -10.94 23.27 3.61
N SER A 2 -10.46 24.39 4.12
CA SER A 2 -9.96 24.54 5.49
C SER A 2 -11.15 24.75 6.42
N CYS A 3 -11.28 23.94 7.47
CA CYS A 3 -12.12 24.30 8.61
C CYS A 3 -11.18 24.57 9.80
N PRO A 4 -11.08 25.83 10.26
CA PRO A 4 -10.31 26.19 11.43
C PRO A 4 -11.06 25.66 12.67
N VAL A 5 -10.29 25.38 13.73
CA VAL A 5 -10.70 25.30 15.13
C VAL A 5 -12.16 25.70 15.36
N CYS A 6 -13.04 24.73 15.62
CA CYS A 6 -14.37 25.00 16.14
C CYS A 6 -14.22 25.52 17.58
N ASN A 7 -13.96 26.82 17.71
CA ASN A 7 -14.41 27.58 18.87
C ASN A 7 -15.93 27.68 18.73
N ASP A 8 -16.65 26.99 19.61
CA ASP A 8 -18.05 27.28 19.89
C ASP A 8 -18.19 27.30 21.42
N ASP A 9 -17.78 28.43 22.00
CA ASP A 9 -18.06 28.82 23.38
C ASP A 9 -19.53 29.27 23.45
N GLY A 10 -20.42 28.35 23.77
CA GLY A 10 -21.83 28.62 24.06
C GLY A 10 -22.32 27.76 25.23
N PRO A 11 -22.80 28.34 26.34
CA PRO A 11 -23.30 27.56 27.46
C PRO A 11 -24.70 27.02 27.10
N GLY A 12 -24.79 25.75 26.73
CA GLY A 12 -26.09 25.07 26.68
C GLY A 12 -26.35 24.05 25.57
N ARG A 13 -25.39 23.67 24.73
CA ARG A 13 -25.57 22.51 23.82
C ARG A 13 -24.61 21.38 24.18
N SER A 14 -25.19 20.23 24.51
CA SER A 14 -24.53 19.02 24.98
C SER A 14 -23.44 18.51 24.02
N ALA A 15 -22.19 18.91 24.26
CA ALA A 15 -20.98 18.35 23.65
C ALA A 15 -20.61 16.95 24.23
N ALA A 16 -21.48 16.35 25.05
CA ALA A 16 -21.23 15.06 25.71
C ALA A 16 -21.39 13.83 24.80
N TYR A 17 -21.96 13.97 23.61
CA TYR A 17 -22.37 12.84 22.76
C TYR A 17 -21.45 12.52 21.58
N PHE A 18 -20.51 13.41 21.28
CA PHE A 18 -19.76 13.37 20.03
C PHE A 18 -18.27 13.60 20.28
N ASN A 19 -17.45 12.60 19.97
CA ASN A 19 -15.99 12.73 20.05
C ASN A 19 -15.38 12.56 18.65
N TRP A 20 -14.53 13.51 18.27
CA TRP A 20 -13.79 13.53 17.02
C TRP A 20 -12.37 13.03 17.22
N ILE A 21 -11.98 12.01 16.46
CA ILE A 21 -10.65 11.43 16.47
C ILE A 21 -9.99 11.68 15.12
N ASN A 22 -8.94 12.49 15.12
CA ASN A 22 -8.04 12.60 13.97
C ASN A 22 -6.90 11.59 14.14
N VAL A 23 -6.92 10.51 13.34
CA VAL A 23 -5.96 9.41 13.46
C VAL A 23 -4.54 9.85 13.13
N ALA A 24 -4.37 10.87 12.30
CA ALA A 24 -3.03 11.37 11.94
C ALA A 24 -2.33 12.04 13.13
N SER A 25 -3.07 12.76 13.98
CA SER A 25 -2.53 13.41 15.18
C SER A 25 -2.61 12.51 16.43
N ALA A 26 -3.55 11.57 16.48
CA ALA A 26 -3.77 10.69 17.64
C ALA A 26 -2.98 9.37 17.59
N ARG A 27 -2.07 9.16 16.63
CA ARG A 27 -1.39 7.87 16.42
C ARG A 27 -0.65 7.36 17.65
N ALA A 28 0.26 8.15 18.22
CA ALA A 28 1.01 7.77 19.41
C ALA A 28 0.08 7.64 20.63
N TRP A 29 -0.94 8.48 20.69
CA TRP A 29 -1.95 8.45 21.73
C TRP A 29 -2.75 7.14 21.72
N HIS A 30 -3.16 6.64 20.54
CA HIS A 30 -3.84 5.34 20.38
C HIS A 30 -2.99 4.15 20.80
N MET A 31 -1.67 4.26 20.76
CA MET A 31 -0.76 3.19 21.16
C MET A 31 -0.61 3.09 22.68
N MET A 32 -0.91 4.15 23.43
CA MET A 32 -0.66 4.22 24.87
C MET A 32 -1.93 4.22 25.74
N HIS A 33 -3.10 4.52 25.17
CA HIS A 33 -4.34 4.70 25.94
C HIS A 33 -5.30 3.53 25.79
N ASN A 34 -6.07 3.28 26.85
CA ASN A 34 -7.20 2.36 26.81
C ASN A 34 -8.35 3.00 26.01
N LEU A 35 -8.37 2.78 24.70
CA LEU A 35 -9.42 3.28 23.80
C LEU A 35 -10.85 3.01 24.30
N SER A 36 -11.09 1.88 24.96
CA SER A 36 -12.40 1.52 25.52
C SER A 36 -12.80 2.37 26.73
N ALA A 37 -11.82 2.97 27.42
CA ALA A 37 -12.04 3.80 28.59
C ALA A 37 -11.97 5.30 28.30
N VAL A 38 -11.53 5.72 27.11
CA VAL A 38 -11.35 7.15 26.81
C VAL A 38 -12.69 7.83 26.55
N TYR A 39 -13.64 7.11 25.96
CA TYR A 39 -14.96 7.64 25.63
C TYR A 39 -16.08 6.81 26.26
N PRO A 40 -16.08 6.66 27.60
CA PRO A 40 -16.93 5.68 28.29
C PRO A 40 -18.43 6.01 28.20
N THR A 41 -18.76 7.26 27.89
CA THR A 41 -20.14 7.76 27.75
C THR A 41 -20.47 8.21 26.32
N ALA A 42 -19.56 8.02 25.36
CA ALA A 42 -19.80 8.46 24.00
C ALA A 42 -20.69 7.45 23.27
N ASN A 43 -21.82 7.93 22.77
CA ASN A 43 -22.70 7.14 21.90
C ASN A 43 -22.19 7.09 20.46
N TYR A 44 -21.39 8.09 20.04
CA TYR A 44 -20.87 8.21 18.69
C TYR A 44 -19.39 8.60 18.69
N LEU A 45 -18.60 7.90 17.88
CA LEU A 45 -17.21 8.22 17.59
C LEU A 45 -17.07 8.56 16.11
N TYR A 46 -16.56 9.76 15.83
CA TYR A 46 -16.22 10.20 14.48
C TYR A 46 -14.73 10.06 14.29
N VAL A 47 -14.34 9.14 13.39
CA VAL A 47 -12.94 8.88 13.10
C VAL A 47 -12.62 9.43 11.72
N SER A 48 -11.65 10.34 11.66
CA SER A 48 -11.12 10.88 10.41
C SER A 48 -9.62 10.61 10.33
N GLY A 49 -9.15 10.12 9.18
CA GLY A 49 -7.74 9.89 8.97
C GLY A 49 -7.44 9.17 7.68
N ASN A 50 -6.23 9.39 7.17
CA ASN A 50 -5.66 8.70 6.02
C ASN A 50 -4.42 7.86 6.42
N ARG A 51 -4.29 7.55 7.72
CA ARG A 51 -3.20 6.75 8.29
C ARG A 51 -3.77 5.58 9.08
N GLY A 52 -3.14 4.42 8.95
CA GLY A 52 -3.49 3.23 9.73
C GLY A 52 -2.72 3.17 11.06
N THR A 53 -3.35 2.63 12.09
CA THR A 53 -2.74 2.37 13.41
C THR A 53 -2.82 0.90 13.84
N SER A 54 -3.28 0.01 12.94
CA SER A 54 -3.52 -1.41 13.23
C SER A 54 -2.31 -2.11 13.85
N VAL A 55 -1.13 -1.89 13.27
CA VAL A 55 0.18 -2.33 13.79
C VAL A 55 0.41 -1.79 15.21
N GLY A 56 0.30 -0.48 15.43
CA GLY A 56 0.49 0.12 16.76
C GLY A 56 -0.42 -0.43 17.86
N LEU A 57 -1.62 -0.93 17.54
CA LEU A 57 -2.51 -1.53 18.53
C LEU A 57 -1.96 -2.83 19.15
N PHE A 58 -1.07 -3.55 18.47
CA PHE A 58 -0.41 -4.74 19.02
C PHE A 58 0.69 -4.41 20.04
N GLN A 59 1.09 -3.14 20.14
CA GLN A 59 1.97 -2.63 21.20
C GLN A 59 1.18 -2.01 22.36
N ASN A 60 -0.13 -1.79 22.19
CA ASN A 60 -0.96 -1.21 23.23
C ASN A 60 -1.26 -2.24 24.33
N ALA A 61 -0.85 -1.93 25.57
CA ALA A 61 -0.97 -2.84 26.72
C ALA A 61 -2.41 -3.28 27.03
N TYR A 62 -3.41 -2.44 26.71
CA TYR A 62 -4.82 -2.70 26.97
C TYR A 62 -5.45 -3.59 25.89
N HIS A 63 -5.00 -3.47 24.64
CA HIS A 63 -5.66 -4.10 23.48
C HIS A 63 -4.93 -5.33 22.94
N GLN A 64 -3.62 -5.42 23.14
CA GLN A 64 -2.80 -6.50 22.56
C GLN A 64 -3.29 -7.91 22.93
N ARG A 65 -3.79 -8.12 24.15
CA ARG A 65 -4.25 -9.44 24.61
C ARG A 65 -5.54 -9.85 23.90
N ALA A 66 -6.50 -8.93 23.78
CA ALA A 66 -7.76 -9.19 23.08
C ALA A 66 -7.51 -9.46 21.58
N LEU A 67 -6.64 -8.68 20.93
CA LEU A 67 -6.27 -8.89 19.53
C LEU A 67 -5.65 -10.28 19.30
N ARG A 68 -4.71 -10.69 20.16
CA ARG A 68 -4.09 -12.02 20.09
C ARG A 68 -5.08 -13.15 20.39
N ALA A 69 -6.02 -12.93 21.31
CA ALA A 69 -7.06 -13.90 21.62
C ALA A 69 -8.02 -14.17 20.44
N MET A 70 -8.19 -13.19 19.54
CA MET A 70 -8.89 -13.38 18.26
C MET A 70 -8.06 -14.10 17.19
N GLY A 71 -6.83 -14.52 17.51
CA GLY A 71 -5.91 -15.13 16.55
C GLY A 71 -5.22 -14.14 15.61
N LEU A 72 -5.38 -12.83 15.83
CA LEU A 72 -4.72 -11.82 15.01
C LEU A 72 -3.25 -11.67 15.41
N ARG A 73 -2.39 -11.52 14.41
CA ARG A 73 -0.98 -11.14 14.57
C ARG A 73 -0.77 -9.79 13.92
N ALA A 74 0.22 -9.05 14.39
CA ALA A 74 0.45 -7.71 13.88
C ALA A 74 0.83 -7.70 12.38
N SER A 75 1.51 -8.76 11.91
CA SER A 75 1.85 -9.02 10.51
C SER A 75 0.69 -9.50 9.64
N THR A 76 -0.45 -9.91 10.22
CA THR A 76 -1.61 -10.41 9.44
C THR A 76 -2.88 -9.60 9.65
N ALA A 77 -3.00 -8.85 10.74
CA ALA A 77 -4.25 -8.19 11.13
C ALA A 77 -4.80 -7.24 10.06
N PHE A 78 -3.93 -6.46 9.41
CA PHE A 78 -4.35 -5.58 8.33
C PHE A 78 -4.91 -6.39 7.15
N GLY A 79 -4.17 -7.39 6.68
CA GLY A 79 -4.60 -8.22 5.56
C GLY A 79 -5.86 -9.02 5.86
N CYS A 80 -5.99 -9.61 7.07
CA CYS A 80 -7.21 -10.27 7.51
C CYS A 80 -8.42 -9.33 7.49
N ALA A 81 -8.28 -8.11 8.03
CA ALA A 81 -9.36 -7.13 8.04
C ALA A 81 -9.76 -6.70 6.62
N VAL A 82 -8.78 -6.39 5.76
CA VAL A 82 -9.04 -5.99 4.37
C VAL A 82 -9.69 -7.13 3.59
N ASN A 83 -9.16 -8.34 3.67
CA ASN A 83 -9.71 -9.51 2.96
C ASN A 83 -11.08 -9.94 3.50
N TYR A 84 -11.44 -9.58 4.73
CA TYR A 84 -12.78 -9.83 5.27
C TYR A 84 -13.79 -8.76 4.86
N LEU A 85 -13.37 -7.48 4.89
CA LEU A 85 -14.27 -6.35 4.68
C LEU A 85 -14.44 -5.95 3.21
N LEU A 86 -13.40 -6.15 2.40
CA LEU A 86 -13.30 -5.57 1.06
C LEU A 86 -13.04 -6.67 0.03
N PHE A 87 -13.99 -6.82 -0.90
CA PHE A 87 -13.79 -7.53 -2.15
C PHE A 87 -14.17 -6.62 -3.31
N PRO A 88 -13.31 -6.46 -4.34
CA PRO A 88 -13.67 -5.71 -5.53
C PRO A 88 -14.87 -6.36 -6.20
N ARG A 89 -15.79 -5.53 -6.67
CA ARG A 89 -16.90 -6.03 -7.49
C ARG A 89 -16.36 -6.54 -8.84
N PRO A 90 -17.03 -7.49 -9.51
CA PRO A 90 -16.56 -8.02 -10.79
C PRO A 90 -16.22 -6.94 -11.82
N GLU A 91 -17.04 -5.89 -11.94
CA GLU A 91 -16.81 -4.77 -12.86
C GLU A 91 -15.55 -3.94 -12.55
N THR A 92 -15.00 -4.07 -11.34
CA THR A 92 -13.72 -3.44 -10.97
C THR A 92 -12.56 -4.23 -11.54
N LEU A 93 -12.57 -5.56 -11.38
CA LEU A 93 -11.52 -6.44 -11.88
C LEU A 93 -11.52 -6.52 -13.41
N GLU A 94 -12.70 -6.41 -14.03
CA GLU A 94 -12.86 -6.43 -15.49
C GLU A 94 -12.00 -5.39 -16.21
N VAL A 95 -11.74 -4.23 -15.56
CA VAL A 95 -10.91 -3.16 -16.12
C VAL A 95 -9.49 -3.64 -16.50
N ILE A 96 -8.94 -4.57 -15.73
CA ILE A 96 -7.58 -5.12 -15.93
C ILE A 96 -7.60 -6.63 -16.15
N LYS A 97 -8.71 -7.17 -16.69
CA LYS A 97 -8.90 -8.61 -16.82
C LYS A 97 -7.75 -9.30 -17.54
N GLU A 98 -7.27 -8.72 -18.65
CA GLU A 98 -6.17 -9.28 -19.44
C GLU A 98 -4.86 -9.36 -18.64
N GLU A 99 -4.53 -8.35 -17.83
CA GLU A 99 -3.36 -8.34 -16.97
C GLU A 99 -3.52 -9.31 -15.80
N MET A 100 -4.72 -9.36 -15.20
CA MET A 100 -5.05 -10.29 -14.13
C MET A 100 -4.91 -11.74 -14.58
N ASP A 101 -5.44 -12.08 -15.76
CA ASP A 101 -5.36 -13.42 -16.33
C ASP A 101 -3.88 -13.80 -16.58
N GLN A 102 -3.04 -12.85 -17.04
CA GLN A 102 -1.60 -13.07 -17.18
C GLN A 102 -0.89 -13.28 -15.83
N VAL A 103 -1.27 -12.54 -14.79
CA VAL A 103 -0.73 -12.73 -13.44
C VAL A 103 -1.08 -14.11 -12.89
N LEU A 104 -2.33 -14.54 -13.09
CA LEU A 104 -2.81 -15.85 -12.64
C LEU A 104 -2.22 -17.03 -13.43
N ALA A 105 -1.89 -16.82 -14.71
CA ALA A 105 -1.31 -17.85 -15.57
C ALA A 105 0.21 -17.98 -15.44
N ALA A 106 0.90 -16.96 -14.91
CA ALA A 106 2.35 -16.97 -14.78
C ALA A 106 2.81 -17.92 -13.67
N PRO A 107 3.92 -18.65 -13.86
CA PRO A 107 4.43 -19.60 -12.85
C PRO A 107 4.95 -18.89 -11.59
N MET A 108 5.37 -17.64 -11.74
CA MET A 108 5.80 -16.77 -10.64
C MET A 108 5.70 -15.31 -11.05
N VAL A 109 5.21 -14.47 -10.14
CA VAL A 109 5.03 -13.03 -10.39
C VAL A 109 5.66 -12.18 -9.31
N PHE A 110 6.51 -11.24 -9.72
CA PHE A 110 7.03 -10.17 -8.88
C PHE A 110 6.21 -8.90 -9.12
N GLY A 111 5.55 -8.38 -8.09
CA GLY A 111 4.94 -7.07 -8.13
C GLY A 111 6.01 -5.98 -8.02
N VAL A 112 6.00 -5.01 -8.93
CA VAL A 112 6.80 -3.78 -8.81
C VAL A 112 5.86 -2.58 -8.71
N GLN A 113 5.84 -1.89 -7.57
CA GLN A 113 5.01 -0.72 -7.35
C GLN A 113 5.87 0.55 -7.23
N ILE A 114 5.72 1.44 -8.21
CA ILE A 114 6.47 2.70 -8.31
C ILE A 114 5.50 3.85 -8.08
N ARG A 115 5.83 4.73 -7.13
CA ARG A 115 5.07 5.95 -6.85
C ARG A 115 5.94 7.14 -7.25
N THR A 116 5.48 7.94 -8.20
CA THR A 116 6.26 9.04 -8.78
C THR A 116 5.92 10.43 -8.23
N ASP A 117 4.84 10.55 -7.45
CA ASP A 117 4.27 11.78 -6.84
C ASP A 117 3.06 12.38 -7.61
N ASP A 118 2.13 13.03 -6.89
CA ASP A 118 0.81 13.46 -7.42
C ASP A 118 0.94 14.45 -8.56
N LYS A 119 2.02 15.24 -8.55
CA LYS A 119 2.36 16.21 -9.60
C LYS A 119 2.57 15.54 -10.96
N HIS A 120 2.93 14.25 -10.97
CA HIS A 120 3.19 13.48 -12.18
C HIS A 120 1.95 12.72 -12.68
N MET A 121 0.89 12.62 -11.86
CA MET A 121 -0.44 12.14 -12.30
C MET A 121 -1.22 13.21 -13.08
N ALA A 122 -0.87 14.49 -12.93
CA ALA A 122 -1.54 15.61 -13.60
C ALA A 122 -1.22 15.74 -15.11
N GLY A 123 -0.56 14.73 -15.70
CA GLY A 123 -0.34 14.68 -17.15
C GLY A 123 0.77 15.58 -17.67
N GLN A 124 1.75 15.94 -16.84
CA GLN A 124 2.99 16.54 -17.36
C GLN A 124 3.70 15.53 -18.26
N ASP A 125 4.11 15.96 -19.45
CA ASP A 125 4.97 15.19 -20.33
C ASP A 125 6.36 15.11 -19.71
N LEU A 126 6.63 13.99 -19.03
CA LEU A 126 7.94 13.72 -18.47
C LEU A 126 8.85 13.15 -19.55
N ALA A 127 10.10 13.58 -19.57
CA ALA A 127 11.09 13.00 -20.45
C ALA A 127 11.29 11.51 -20.13
N GLU A 128 11.60 10.69 -21.13
CA GLU A 128 11.89 9.26 -20.95
C GLU A 128 12.99 9.02 -19.90
N SER A 129 13.97 9.93 -19.81
CA SER A 129 15.04 9.91 -18.81
C SER A 129 14.53 9.96 -17.37
N TYR A 130 13.31 10.46 -17.14
CA TYR A 130 12.66 10.44 -15.83
C TYR A 130 12.45 9.01 -15.32
N ALA A 131 12.09 8.06 -16.20
CA ALA A 131 11.91 6.68 -15.79
C ALA A 131 13.20 6.03 -15.31
N ALA A 132 14.36 6.44 -15.86
CA ALA A 132 15.66 5.86 -15.56
C ALA A 132 16.03 5.91 -14.07
N GLN A 133 15.55 6.94 -13.35
CA GLN A 133 15.80 7.06 -11.91
C GLN A 133 15.12 5.97 -11.08
N TYR A 134 14.11 5.28 -11.62
CA TYR A 134 13.40 4.18 -10.95
C TYR A 134 13.88 2.80 -11.39
N ARG A 135 14.89 2.72 -12.27
CA ARG A 135 15.43 1.43 -12.77
C ARG A 135 15.88 0.50 -11.64
N TYR A 136 16.36 1.07 -10.54
CA TYR A 136 16.79 0.33 -9.36
C TYR A 136 15.69 -0.55 -8.74
N MET A 137 14.41 -0.20 -8.90
CA MET A 137 13.31 -1.03 -8.40
C MET A 137 13.17 -2.33 -9.20
N PHE A 138 13.46 -2.29 -10.51
CA PHE A 138 13.52 -3.48 -11.34
C PHE A 138 14.79 -4.30 -11.08
N GLU A 139 15.94 -3.64 -10.90
CA GLU A 139 17.20 -4.30 -10.49
C GLU A 139 17.04 -5.04 -9.14
N CYS A 140 16.20 -4.50 -8.25
CA CYS A 140 15.80 -5.17 -7.02
C CYS A 140 15.03 -6.47 -7.28
N ALA A 141 14.01 -6.43 -8.14
CA ALA A 141 13.25 -7.63 -8.51
C ALA A 141 14.14 -8.70 -9.15
N GLU A 142 15.08 -8.32 -10.02
CA GLU A 142 16.08 -9.26 -10.57
C GLU A 142 16.99 -9.85 -9.50
N SER A 143 17.35 -9.06 -8.49
CA SER A 143 18.18 -9.54 -7.38
C SER A 143 17.43 -10.56 -6.53
N MET A 144 16.13 -10.35 -6.32
CA MET A 144 15.26 -11.31 -5.65
C MET A 144 15.14 -12.62 -6.45
N GLU A 145 14.92 -12.53 -7.77
CA GLU A 145 14.91 -13.71 -8.66
C GLU A 145 16.18 -14.53 -8.52
N ARG A 146 17.35 -13.89 -8.58
CA ARG A 146 18.64 -14.56 -8.41
C ARG A 146 18.77 -15.20 -7.04
N ALA A 147 18.34 -14.50 -5.98
CA ALA A 147 18.42 -14.99 -4.61
C ALA A 147 17.60 -16.26 -4.38
N ILE A 148 16.49 -16.43 -5.09
CA ILE A 148 15.65 -17.64 -5.02
C ILE A 148 16.00 -18.69 -6.10
N GLY A 149 17.13 -18.52 -6.79
CA GLY A 149 17.65 -19.49 -7.75
C GLY A 149 17.00 -19.45 -9.14
N ILE A 150 16.28 -18.39 -9.50
CA ILE A 150 15.77 -18.22 -10.86
C ILE A 150 16.91 -17.73 -11.76
N LEU A 151 17.25 -18.56 -12.74
CA LEU A 151 18.29 -18.28 -13.72
C LEU A 151 17.69 -17.77 -15.04
N PRO A 152 18.36 -16.82 -15.72
CA PRO A 152 17.99 -16.43 -17.08
C PRO A 152 17.98 -17.64 -18.01
N GLY A 153 16.87 -17.86 -18.73
CA GLY A 153 16.69 -19.02 -19.61
C GLY A 153 16.42 -20.34 -18.89
N GLY A 154 16.22 -20.31 -17.57
CA GLY A 154 15.81 -21.47 -16.79
C GLY A 154 14.36 -21.91 -17.06
N PRO A 155 13.91 -23.00 -16.41
CA PRO A 155 12.57 -23.56 -16.61
C PRO A 155 11.45 -22.67 -16.06
N ILE A 156 11.75 -21.81 -15.09
CA ILE A 156 10.82 -20.83 -14.54
C ILE A 156 11.07 -19.50 -15.24
N ALA A 157 10.06 -19.00 -15.95
CA ALA A 157 10.07 -17.68 -16.57
C ALA A 157 9.22 -16.71 -15.72
N PRO A 158 9.82 -15.97 -14.77
CA PRO A 158 9.07 -15.06 -13.90
C PRO A 158 8.53 -13.87 -14.71
N LYS A 159 7.38 -13.35 -14.27
CA LYS A 159 6.78 -12.12 -14.80
C LYS A 159 6.79 -11.02 -13.76
N TRP A 160 6.76 -9.77 -14.21
CA TRP A 160 6.69 -8.59 -13.38
C TRP A 160 5.35 -7.89 -13.55
N PHE A 161 4.54 -7.82 -12.50
CA PHE A 161 3.33 -7.01 -12.52
C PHE A 161 3.64 -5.59 -12.06
N LEU A 162 3.67 -4.64 -13.00
CA LEU A 162 4.03 -3.26 -12.74
C LEU A 162 2.80 -2.40 -12.46
N VAL A 163 2.82 -1.72 -11.31
CA VAL A 163 1.86 -0.68 -10.97
C VAL A 163 2.62 0.64 -10.76
N SER A 164 2.32 1.63 -11.60
CA SER A 164 2.92 2.96 -11.51
C SER A 164 1.89 4.04 -11.81
N ASP A 165 1.99 5.17 -11.13
CA ASP A 165 1.18 6.36 -11.42
C ASP A 165 1.74 7.20 -12.59
N SER A 166 2.90 6.83 -13.15
CA SER A 166 3.53 7.48 -14.29
C SER A 166 3.44 6.64 -15.56
N VAL A 167 2.81 7.20 -16.60
CA VAL A 167 2.72 6.59 -17.94
C VAL A 167 4.11 6.35 -18.53
N VAL A 168 5.03 7.30 -18.36
CA VAL A 168 6.41 7.22 -18.88
C VAL A 168 7.17 6.06 -18.22
N VAL A 169 6.99 5.84 -16.91
CA VAL A 169 7.58 4.67 -16.23
C VAL A 169 6.99 3.36 -16.77
N ARG A 170 5.67 3.30 -17.00
CA ARG A 170 5.02 2.11 -17.57
C ARG A 170 5.52 1.79 -18.98
N GLN A 171 5.58 2.79 -19.86
CA GLN A 171 6.10 2.66 -21.24
C GLN A 171 7.55 2.19 -21.24
N GLN A 172 8.39 2.83 -20.43
CA GLN A 172 9.81 2.54 -20.42
C GLN A 172 10.10 1.13 -19.88
N ALA A 173 9.29 0.63 -18.94
CA ALA A 173 9.40 -0.74 -18.45
C ALA A 173 9.07 -1.79 -19.53
N GLN A 174 8.14 -1.50 -20.44
CA GLN A 174 7.88 -2.36 -21.61
C GLN A 174 9.03 -2.33 -22.61
N ILE A 175 9.74 -1.20 -22.74
CA ILE A 175 10.93 -1.12 -23.61
C ILE A 175 12.10 -1.90 -23.00
N TRP A 176 12.35 -1.73 -21.70
CA TRP A 176 13.46 -2.43 -21.03
C TRP A 176 13.21 -3.92 -20.88
N TYR A 177 11.95 -4.34 -20.68
CA TYR A 177 11.59 -5.71 -20.34
C TYR A 177 10.31 -6.18 -21.07
N PRO A 178 10.31 -6.20 -22.42
CA PRO A 178 9.09 -6.39 -23.23
C PRO A 178 8.36 -7.71 -22.98
N ASN A 179 9.10 -8.77 -22.69
CA ASN A 179 8.53 -10.10 -22.46
C ASN A 179 8.37 -10.45 -20.97
N LYS A 180 8.71 -9.53 -20.07
CA LYS A 180 8.71 -9.77 -18.62
C LYS A 180 7.61 -8.98 -17.92
N THR A 181 7.33 -7.77 -18.38
CA THR A 181 6.42 -6.83 -17.72
C THR A 181 4.97 -7.04 -18.15
N ILE A 182 4.11 -7.34 -17.19
CA ILE A 182 2.65 -7.24 -17.27
C ILE A 182 2.28 -5.84 -16.73
N VAL A 183 1.68 -5.01 -17.56
CA VAL A 183 1.31 -3.63 -17.20
C VAL A 183 0.09 -3.18 -17.98
N TYR A 184 -0.84 -2.53 -17.28
CA TYR A 184 -2.00 -1.91 -17.90
C TYR A 184 -1.61 -0.60 -18.60
N MET A 185 -1.93 -0.48 -19.89
CA MET A 185 -1.58 0.68 -20.72
C MET A 185 -2.78 1.37 -21.39
N ARG A 186 -3.99 0.81 -21.26
CA ARG A 186 -5.17 1.25 -22.03
C ARG A 186 -5.71 2.62 -21.60
N SER A 187 -5.33 3.14 -20.44
CA SER A 187 -5.65 4.50 -20.00
C SER A 187 -4.59 5.07 -19.06
N LYS A 188 -4.51 6.40 -18.97
CA LYS A 188 -3.63 7.09 -18.01
C LYS A 188 -4.09 6.83 -16.57
N PRO A 189 -3.17 6.63 -15.61
CA PRO A 189 -3.50 6.66 -14.19
C PRO A 189 -4.13 8.01 -13.82
N ARG A 190 -5.12 7.98 -12.93
CA ARG A 190 -5.81 9.19 -12.43
C ARG A 190 -5.89 9.15 -10.91
N HIS A 191 -5.88 10.33 -10.29
CA HIS A 191 -6.03 10.40 -8.85
C HIS A 191 -7.49 10.11 -8.48
N VAL A 192 -7.71 9.43 -7.34
CA VAL A 192 -9.06 9.03 -6.90
C VAL A 192 -9.98 10.25 -6.66
N SER A 193 -9.42 11.43 -6.39
CA SER A 193 -10.19 12.68 -6.29
C SER A 193 -10.85 13.09 -7.60
N ASP A 194 -10.30 12.68 -8.74
CA ASP A 194 -10.80 13.05 -10.06
C ASP A 194 -12.14 12.34 -10.35
N SER A 195 -12.42 11.25 -9.62
CA SER A 195 -13.71 10.53 -9.64
C SER A 195 -14.88 11.36 -9.11
N ALA A 196 -14.62 12.51 -8.47
CA ALA A 196 -15.67 13.45 -8.05
C ALA A 196 -16.48 13.99 -9.25
N THR A 197 -15.99 13.79 -10.48
CA THR A 197 -16.67 14.11 -11.74
C THR A 197 -17.68 13.04 -12.20
N GLY A 198 -17.83 11.93 -11.48
CA GLY A 198 -18.73 10.81 -11.81
C GLY A 198 -18.10 9.70 -12.64
N ASP A 199 -16.89 9.90 -13.17
CA ASP A 199 -16.10 8.85 -13.83
C ASP A 199 -15.41 7.95 -12.79
N MET A 200 -15.93 6.74 -12.63
CA MET A 200 -15.40 5.74 -11.68
C MET A 200 -14.25 4.91 -12.26
N HIS A 201 -13.86 5.09 -13.53
CA HIS A 201 -12.85 4.26 -14.17
C HIS A 201 -11.50 4.32 -13.45
N GLY A 202 -11.02 5.52 -13.11
CA GLY A 202 -9.76 5.69 -12.39
C GLY A 202 -9.76 5.01 -11.01
N SER A 203 -10.86 5.15 -10.27
CA SER A 203 -11.06 4.46 -8.98
C SER A 203 -11.07 2.94 -9.13
N ARG A 204 -11.76 2.42 -10.16
CA ARG A 204 -11.82 0.98 -10.43
C ARG A 204 -10.46 0.43 -10.83
N LEU A 205 -9.76 1.11 -11.74
CA LEU A 205 -8.41 0.74 -12.14
C LEU A 205 -7.47 0.70 -10.93
N ALA A 206 -7.46 1.75 -10.11
CA ALA A 206 -6.64 1.81 -8.91
C ALA A 206 -6.99 0.70 -7.91
N ALA A 207 -8.27 0.40 -7.69
CA ALA A 207 -8.68 -0.70 -6.82
C ALA A 207 -8.28 -2.08 -7.39
N ALA A 208 -8.41 -2.27 -8.70
CA ALA A 208 -8.08 -3.51 -9.36
C ALA A 208 -6.57 -3.77 -9.40
N GLU A 209 -5.76 -2.78 -9.79
CA GLU A 209 -4.29 -2.87 -9.76
C GLU A 209 -3.79 -3.18 -8.33
N HIS A 210 -4.40 -2.57 -7.32
CA HIS A 210 -4.09 -2.83 -5.91
C HIS A 210 -4.42 -4.27 -5.54
N TRP A 211 -5.58 -4.75 -5.98
CA TRP A 211 -6.06 -6.10 -5.74
C TRP A 211 -5.23 -7.18 -6.44
N VAL A 212 -4.80 -6.96 -7.67
CA VAL A 212 -3.95 -7.91 -8.39
C VAL A 212 -2.51 -7.84 -7.87
N PHE A 213 -2.03 -6.66 -7.48
CA PHE A 213 -0.67 -6.51 -6.92
C PHE A 213 -0.43 -7.35 -5.67
N GLY A 214 -1.38 -7.35 -4.73
CA GLY A 214 -1.29 -8.20 -3.53
C GLY A 214 -1.55 -9.69 -3.77
N MET A 215 -1.81 -10.12 -5.02
CA MET A 215 -1.82 -11.53 -5.42
C MET A 215 -0.45 -12.02 -5.93
N THR A 216 0.50 -11.11 -6.14
CA THR A 216 1.87 -11.47 -6.56
C THR A 216 2.63 -12.25 -5.48
N ASP A 217 3.67 -12.97 -5.88
CA ASP A 217 4.45 -13.85 -5.00
C ASP A 217 5.48 -13.07 -4.18
N TYR A 218 6.10 -12.08 -4.83
CA TYR A 218 7.14 -11.20 -4.28
C TYR A 218 6.84 -9.76 -4.67
N GLN A 219 7.25 -8.78 -3.87
CA GLN A 219 6.85 -7.39 -4.07
C GLN A 219 8.01 -6.43 -3.81
N VAL A 220 8.31 -5.59 -4.79
CA VAL A 220 9.16 -4.40 -4.63
C VAL A 220 8.23 -3.20 -4.63
N ILE A 221 8.24 -2.41 -3.56
CA ILE A 221 7.35 -1.26 -3.38
C ILE A 221 8.15 0.00 -3.05
N HIS A 222 7.61 1.15 -3.45
CA HIS A 222 8.19 2.43 -3.06
C HIS A 222 7.85 2.71 -1.60
N TRP A 223 8.86 3.01 -0.76
CA TRP A 223 8.72 3.14 0.70
C TRP A 223 7.61 4.11 1.13
N TRP A 224 7.52 5.24 0.43
CA TRP A 224 6.55 6.29 0.70
C TRP A 224 5.13 6.00 0.20
N SER A 225 4.93 4.90 -0.52
CA SER A 225 3.63 4.56 -1.12
C SER A 225 2.72 3.84 -0.13
N GLY A 226 1.72 4.54 0.39
CA GLY A 226 0.61 3.91 1.12
C GLY A 226 -0.12 2.86 0.27
N TYR A 227 -0.21 3.10 -1.03
CA TYR A 227 -0.83 2.18 -1.99
C TYR A 227 -0.06 0.85 -2.09
N GLY A 228 1.26 0.90 -2.34
CA GLY A 228 2.09 -0.31 -2.40
C GLY A 228 2.15 -1.06 -1.07
N ARG A 229 2.32 -0.34 0.04
CA ARG A 229 2.37 -0.96 1.38
C ARG A 229 1.07 -1.66 1.73
N THR A 230 -0.08 -1.04 1.51
CA THR A 230 -1.37 -1.68 1.85
C THR A 230 -1.67 -2.88 0.96
N ALA A 231 -1.25 -2.88 -0.31
CA ALA A 231 -1.36 -4.06 -1.17
C ALA A 231 -0.46 -5.20 -0.67
N ALA A 232 0.76 -4.88 -0.25
CA ALA A 232 1.70 -5.84 0.32
C ALA A 232 1.21 -6.41 1.66
N MET A 233 0.70 -5.55 2.55
CA MET A 233 0.09 -5.99 3.81
C MET A 233 -1.14 -6.89 3.58
N ARG A 234 -1.91 -6.65 2.52
CA ARG A 234 -3.05 -7.51 2.14
C ARG A 234 -2.59 -8.91 1.72
N ALA A 235 -1.44 -9.02 1.06
CA ALA A 235 -0.89 -10.30 0.63
C ALA A 235 -0.53 -11.21 1.82
N MET A 236 -0.31 -10.65 3.02
CA MET A 236 0.04 -11.37 4.25
C MET A 236 1.25 -12.31 4.09
N ARG A 237 2.17 -11.94 3.19
CA ARG A 237 3.42 -12.67 2.99
C ARG A 237 4.40 -12.26 4.10
N GLU A 238 4.88 -13.24 4.88
CA GLU A 238 5.82 -12.98 5.99
C GLU A 238 7.22 -12.59 5.48
N MET A 239 7.58 -12.99 4.25
CA MET A 239 8.81 -12.61 3.57
C MET A 239 8.52 -12.29 2.10
N GLY A 240 9.45 -11.60 1.45
CA GLY A 240 9.37 -11.31 0.02
C GLY A 240 8.81 -9.93 -0.35
N VAL A 241 8.75 -9.00 0.60
CA VAL A 241 8.48 -7.58 0.32
C VAL A 241 9.75 -6.76 0.49
N HIS A 242 10.08 -5.91 -0.48
CA HIS A 242 11.17 -4.94 -0.46
C HIS A 242 10.62 -3.53 -0.65
N ALA A 243 10.59 -2.76 0.43
CA ALA A 243 10.18 -1.37 0.43
C ALA A 243 11.43 -0.48 0.34
N LEU A 244 11.59 0.20 -0.80
CA LEU A 244 12.80 0.97 -1.13
C LEU A 244 12.52 2.47 -1.05
N GLU A 245 13.40 3.19 -0.37
CA GLU A 245 13.42 4.65 -0.31
C GLU A 245 14.35 5.24 -1.38
N ALA A 246 15.46 4.56 -1.68
CA ALA A 246 16.45 5.04 -2.64
C ALA A 246 17.23 3.91 -3.32
N LYS A 247 17.97 4.27 -4.38
CA LYS A 247 18.81 3.36 -5.18
C LYS A 247 19.86 2.56 -4.37
N LYS A 248 20.27 3.04 -3.20
CA LYS A 248 21.32 2.41 -2.39
C LYS A 248 20.82 1.31 -1.45
N ASP A 249 19.51 1.08 -1.41
CA ASP A 249 18.92 0.12 -0.51
C ASP A 249 19.24 -1.31 -0.95
N ASP A 250 19.49 -2.19 0.02
CA ASP A 250 19.80 -3.60 -0.24
C ASP A 250 18.52 -4.39 -0.58
N CYS A 251 18.63 -5.20 -1.63
CA CYS A 251 17.58 -6.05 -2.18
C CYS A 251 17.85 -7.55 -1.95
N SER A 252 18.76 -7.90 -1.05
CA SER A 252 18.93 -9.28 -0.59
C SER A 252 17.67 -9.77 0.12
N ILE A 253 17.24 -11.01 -0.15
CA ILE A 253 15.98 -11.55 0.42
C ILE A 253 15.98 -11.58 1.97
N GLU A 254 17.16 -11.65 2.58
CA GLU A 254 17.39 -11.56 4.02
C GLU A 254 16.95 -10.20 4.60
N ASN A 255 16.99 -9.16 3.77
CA ASN A 255 16.55 -7.81 4.11
C ASN A 255 15.09 -7.52 3.70
N SER A 256 14.34 -8.56 3.28
CA SER A 256 12.91 -8.41 3.04
C SER A 256 12.21 -7.95 4.32
N GLN A 257 11.24 -7.04 4.16
CA GLN A 257 10.48 -6.52 5.28
C GLN A 257 9.26 -7.38 5.55
N ASP A 258 9.01 -7.64 6.83
CA ASP A 258 7.72 -8.12 7.30
C ASP A 258 6.69 -6.98 7.19
N VAL A 259 5.43 -7.35 6.97
CA VAL A 259 4.22 -6.52 6.98
C VAL A 259 4.21 -5.56 8.18
N TRP A 260 4.68 -6.03 9.35
CA TRP A 260 4.83 -5.19 10.54
C TRP A 260 5.71 -3.96 10.29
N GLN A 261 6.89 -4.15 9.67
CA GLN A 261 7.87 -3.10 9.41
C GLN A 261 7.34 -2.09 8.38
N LEU A 262 6.47 -2.52 7.46
CA LEU A 262 5.79 -1.63 6.51
C LEU A 262 4.81 -0.69 7.22
N GLY A 263 4.19 -1.13 8.32
CA GLY A 263 3.24 -0.31 9.09
C GLY A 263 3.89 0.84 9.85
N ASP A 264 5.19 0.73 10.12
CA ASP A 264 5.91 1.66 10.97
C ASP A 264 6.57 2.82 10.21
N GLY A 265 6.61 2.80 8.87
CA GLY A 265 7.35 3.76 8.04
C GLY A 265 6.95 5.24 8.12
N TYR A 266 6.02 5.62 8.98
CA TYR A 266 5.63 7.00 9.28
C TYR A 266 5.62 7.33 10.79
N SER A 267 6.12 6.43 11.66
CA SER A 267 6.10 6.65 13.12
C SER A 267 7.25 7.52 13.62
N GLY A 268 8.24 7.84 12.78
CA GLY A 268 9.44 8.57 13.21
C GLY A 268 10.32 7.78 14.17
N VAL A 269 9.99 6.52 14.47
CA VAL A 269 10.84 5.61 15.24
C VAL A 269 11.89 5.05 14.28
N ARG A 270 13.03 5.75 14.17
CA ARG A 270 14.22 5.21 13.50
C ARG A 270 14.55 3.86 14.14
N ARG A 271 14.93 2.87 13.31
CA ARG A 271 15.67 1.68 13.74
C ARG A 271 16.81 2.13 14.68
N GLN A 272 16.66 1.92 15.99
CA GLN A 272 17.85 1.70 16.80
C GLN A 272 18.30 0.28 16.45
N GLY A 273 19.50 0.19 15.85
CA GLY A 273 20.08 -1.05 15.40
C GLY A 273 20.08 -2.10 16.51
N ARG A 274 19.75 -3.33 16.13
CA ARG A 274 20.28 -4.50 16.82
C ARG A 274 21.61 -4.84 16.19
#